data_AF-A0A3N5VD40-F1
#
_entry.id   AF-A0A3N5VD40-F1
#
_cell.length_a   1.000
_cell.length_b   1.000
_cell.length_c   1.000
_cell.angle_alpha   90.00
_cell.angle_beta   90.00
_cell.angle_gamma   90.00
#
_symmetry.space_group_name_H-M   'P 1'
#
loop_
_entity.id
_entity.type
_entity.pdbx_description
1 polymer ?
#
loop_
_entity_poly.entity_id
_entity_poly.type
_entity_poly.pdbx_seq_one_letter_code
_entity_poly.pdbx_strand_id
1 'polypeptide(L)'
;YVVHDAGEAVLVDTAYNAEMMLEILEARRLRLVGICLTHGHADHAEGIQQIMQRWPVPVYLGPEDLTLLHWKPSEQQLARPDHGRKIRVGRLEIRCLATPGHTIGGSCYRVEMPWGPVSFVGDTLFAGSIGRSNPAQLYGTHLESVQRQVLTLPTDCLLLPGHGPGTTVREELEHNPFYTQ
;
A
#
# COMPACT_ATOMS: atom_id res chain seq x y z
N TYR A 1 -0.99 8.25 0.66
CA TYR A 1 0.12 8.72 1.52
C TYR A 1 1.31 9.17 0.68
N VAL A 2 2.17 10.07 1.20
CA VAL A 2 3.43 10.49 0.54
C VAL A 2 4.63 10.09 1.42
N VAL A 3 5.43 9.14 0.95
CA VAL A 3 6.66 8.70 1.62
C VAL A 3 7.84 9.34 0.91
N HIS A 4 8.68 10.09 1.60
CA HIS A 4 9.77 10.84 0.97
C HIS A 4 11.03 10.88 1.82
N ASP A 5 12.18 10.93 1.14
CA ASP A 5 13.48 11.21 1.71
C ASP A 5 14.42 11.75 0.63
N ALA A 6 15.37 12.62 1.03
CA ALA A 6 16.40 13.16 0.16
C ALA A 6 15.87 13.78 -1.17
N GLY A 7 14.69 14.38 -1.13
CA GLY A 7 14.06 15.02 -2.30
C GLY A 7 13.35 14.05 -3.25
N GLU A 8 13.32 12.75 -2.94
CA GLU A 8 12.57 11.74 -3.68
C GLU A 8 11.31 11.34 -2.91
N ALA A 9 10.26 10.95 -3.63
CA ALA A 9 9.02 10.50 -3.03
C ALA A 9 8.41 9.32 -3.77
N VAL A 10 7.65 8.50 -3.06
CA VAL A 10 6.61 7.66 -3.63
C VAL A 10 5.26 8.04 -3.07
N LEU A 11 4.22 7.81 -3.86
CA LEU A 11 2.84 7.82 -3.38
C LEU A 11 2.47 6.39 -2.99
N VAL A 12 1.78 6.22 -1.86
CA VAL A 12 1.16 4.94 -1.49
C VAL A 12 -0.34 5.14 -1.46
N ASP A 13 -1.05 4.53 -2.41
CA ASP A 13 -2.42 4.84 -2.80
C ASP A 13 -2.63 6.31 -3.19
N THR A 14 -3.33 6.53 -4.30
CA THR A 14 -3.58 7.86 -4.87
C THR A 14 -4.96 8.38 -4.51
N ALA A 15 -5.93 7.47 -4.31
CA ALA A 15 -7.34 7.75 -4.00
C ALA A 15 -7.95 8.82 -4.94
N TYR A 16 -9.04 9.47 -4.56
CA TYR A 16 -9.70 10.45 -5.42
C TYR A 16 -9.02 11.83 -5.51
N ASN A 17 -7.82 12.02 -4.94
CA ASN A 17 -7.25 13.36 -4.74
C ASN A 17 -5.84 13.54 -5.33
N ALA A 18 -5.74 13.35 -6.64
CA ALA A 18 -4.50 13.58 -7.38
C ALA A 18 -3.96 15.01 -7.24
N GLU A 19 -4.84 16.02 -7.20
CA GLU A 19 -4.46 17.42 -7.06
C GLU A 19 -3.69 17.66 -5.75
N MET A 20 -4.24 17.23 -4.61
CA MET A 20 -3.57 17.35 -3.32
C MET A 20 -2.23 16.60 -3.28
N MET A 21 -2.14 15.42 -3.90
CA MET A 21 -0.86 14.69 -3.98
C MET A 21 0.18 15.47 -4.78
N LEU A 22 -0.21 16.03 -5.93
CA LEU A 22 0.65 16.85 -6.77
C LEU A 22 1.09 18.14 -6.06
N GLU A 23 0.17 18.82 -5.36
CA GLU A 23 0.47 19.99 -4.54
C GLU A 23 1.51 19.69 -3.45
N ILE A 24 1.38 18.54 -2.76
CA ILE A 24 2.35 18.11 -1.76
C ILE A 24 3.74 17.91 -2.39
N LEU A 25 3.80 17.27 -3.56
CA LEU A 25 5.06 17.05 -4.28
C LEU A 25 5.70 18.39 -4.69
N GLU A 26 4.91 19.32 -5.23
CA GLU A 26 5.40 20.65 -5.64
C GLU A 26 5.86 21.50 -4.46
N ALA A 27 5.01 21.65 -3.44
CA ALA A 27 5.28 22.49 -2.27
C ALA A 27 6.54 22.04 -1.52
N ARG A 28 6.80 20.73 -1.51
CA ARG A 28 7.99 20.13 -0.88
C ARG A 28 9.16 19.93 -1.83
N ARG A 29 9.02 20.31 -3.11
CA ARG A 29 10.04 20.14 -4.18
C ARG A 29 10.52 18.69 -4.30
N LEU A 30 9.59 17.75 -4.24
CA LEU A 30 9.85 16.31 -4.29
C LEU A 30 9.77 15.81 -5.73
N ARG A 31 10.71 14.94 -6.08
CA ARG A 31 10.71 14.19 -7.32
C ARG A 31 10.00 12.86 -7.10
N LEU A 32 8.88 12.64 -7.79
CA LEU A 32 8.19 11.35 -7.71
C LEU A 32 9.03 10.27 -8.39
N VAL A 33 9.22 9.13 -7.72
CA VAL A 33 9.99 7.98 -8.24
C VAL A 33 9.16 6.72 -8.42
N GLY A 34 7.92 6.70 -7.92
CA GLY A 34 7.00 5.57 -8.09
C GLY A 34 5.66 5.79 -7.40
N ILE A 35 4.67 5.01 -7.81
CA ILE A 35 3.34 4.94 -7.20
C ILE A 35 3.14 3.51 -6.72
N CYS A 36 2.86 3.32 -5.44
CA CYS A 36 2.61 2.04 -4.80
C CYS A 36 1.12 1.91 -4.53
N LEU A 37 0.42 1.08 -5.30
CA LEU A 37 -0.98 0.78 -5.04
C LEU A 37 -1.08 -0.47 -4.17
N THR A 38 -1.79 -0.39 -3.06
CA THR A 38 -2.04 -1.55 -2.21
C THR A 38 -2.94 -2.56 -2.91
N HIS A 39 -3.89 -2.07 -3.71
CA HIS A 39 -4.72 -2.86 -4.60
C HIS A 39 -5.40 -1.95 -5.65
N GLY A 40 -6.15 -2.55 -6.57
CA GLY A 40 -6.71 -1.84 -7.73
C GLY A 40 -8.08 -1.18 -7.57
N HIS A 41 -8.69 -1.14 -6.38
CA HIS A 41 -10.01 -0.48 -6.24
C HIS A 41 -9.94 1.03 -6.45
N ALA A 42 -11.03 1.60 -6.96
CA ALA A 42 -11.09 3.00 -7.37
C ALA A 42 -10.78 3.97 -6.22
N ASP A 43 -11.28 3.70 -5.02
CA ASP A 43 -11.02 4.50 -3.82
C ASP A 43 -9.55 4.49 -3.35
N HIS A 44 -8.72 3.60 -3.89
CA HIS A 44 -7.28 3.56 -3.68
C HIS A 44 -6.46 4.02 -4.88
N ALA A 45 -6.95 3.79 -6.09
CA ALA A 45 -6.18 3.94 -7.33
C ALA A 45 -6.65 5.07 -8.25
N GLU A 46 -7.77 5.74 -7.94
CA GLU A 46 -8.22 6.88 -8.75
C GLU A 46 -7.20 8.02 -8.79
N GLY A 47 -7.40 8.96 -9.72
CA GLY A 47 -6.48 10.10 -9.91
C GLY A 47 -5.08 9.72 -10.44
N ILE A 48 -4.75 8.43 -10.51
CA ILE A 48 -3.45 7.95 -10.99
C ILE A 48 -3.14 8.44 -12.41
N GLN A 49 -4.13 8.52 -13.30
CA GLN A 49 -3.95 9.03 -14.65
C GLN A 49 -3.41 10.46 -14.66
N GLN A 50 -3.99 11.34 -13.83
CA GLN A 50 -3.58 12.74 -13.73
C GLN A 50 -2.16 12.87 -13.18
N ILE A 51 -1.81 12.04 -12.18
CA ILE A 51 -0.44 12.00 -11.64
C ILE A 51 0.54 11.53 -12.71
N MET A 52 0.21 10.45 -13.42
CA MET A 52 1.05 9.82 -14.44
C MET A 52 1.27 10.69 -15.68
N GLN A 53 0.31 11.56 -16.02
CA GLN A 53 0.48 12.57 -17.07
C GLN A 53 1.60 13.56 -16.75
N ARG A 54 1.82 13.86 -15.46
CA ARG A 54 2.87 14.77 -15.01
C ARG A 54 4.16 14.07 -14.63
N TRP A 55 4.05 12.86 -14.10
CA TRP A 55 5.16 12.05 -13.60
C TRP A 55 5.04 10.62 -14.14
N PRO A 56 5.61 10.32 -15.32
CA PRO A 56 5.60 8.97 -15.87
C PRO A 56 6.60 8.09 -15.11
N VAL A 57 6.17 7.53 -13.98
CA VAL A 57 6.99 6.70 -13.06
C VAL A 57 6.46 5.26 -13.01
N PRO A 58 7.24 4.31 -12.45
CA PRO A 58 6.73 2.97 -12.21
C PRO A 58 5.49 2.96 -11.30
N VAL A 59 4.49 2.17 -11.68
CA VAL A 59 3.30 1.87 -10.89
C VAL A 59 3.42 0.46 -10.35
N TYR A 60 3.62 0.35 -9.04
CA TYR A 60 3.69 -0.91 -8.32
C TYR A 60 2.29 -1.38 -7.98
N LEU A 61 1.83 -2.44 -8.66
CA LEU A 61 0.51 -3.04 -8.50
C LEU A 61 0.59 -4.53 -8.82
N GLY A 62 -0.11 -5.37 -8.05
CA GLY A 62 -0.30 -6.77 -8.39
C GLY A 62 -1.01 -6.91 -9.75
N PRO A 63 -0.41 -7.54 -10.78
CA PRO A 63 -0.98 -7.62 -12.12
C PRO A 63 -2.40 -8.19 -12.17
N GLU A 64 -2.76 -9.01 -11.19
CA GLU A 64 -4.09 -9.60 -11.01
C GLU A 64 -5.18 -8.55 -10.75
N ASP A 65 -4.80 -7.36 -10.25
CA ASP A 65 -5.67 -6.24 -9.98
C ASP A 65 -5.73 -5.23 -11.13
N LEU A 66 -4.99 -5.44 -12.23
CA LEU A 66 -4.96 -4.52 -13.37
C LEU A 66 -6.35 -4.27 -13.98
N THR A 67 -7.23 -5.27 -13.92
CA THR A 67 -8.61 -5.19 -14.41
C THR A 67 -9.50 -4.32 -13.52
N LEU A 68 -9.15 -4.14 -12.24
CA LEU A 68 -9.87 -3.27 -11.30
C LEU A 68 -9.63 -1.79 -11.59
N LEU A 69 -8.50 -1.45 -12.22
CA LEU A 69 -8.18 -0.07 -12.59
C LEU A 69 -9.05 0.45 -13.74
N HIS A 70 -9.60 1.65 -13.57
CA HIS A 70 -10.24 2.38 -14.67
C HIS A 70 -9.22 2.85 -15.72
N TRP A 71 -8.15 3.53 -15.29
CA TRP A 71 -7.01 3.85 -16.15
C TRP A 71 -5.86 2.87 -15.89
N LYS A 72 -5.27 2.31 -16.96
CA LYS A 72 -4.22 1.28 -16.85
C LYS A 72 -2.86 1.87 -17.23
N PRO A 73 -1.81 1.64 -16.42
CA PRO A 73 -0.44 1.95 -16.83
C PRO A 73 -0.05 1.12 -18.05
N SER A 74 0.90 1.61 -18.85
CA SER A 74 1.49 0.79 -19.90
C SER A 74 2.26 -0.39 -19.31
N GLU A 75 2.53 -1.41 -20.12
CA GLU A 75 3.34 -2.57 -19.69
C GLU A 75 4.72 -2.15 -19.17
N GLN A 76 5.31 -1.09 -19.74
CA GLN A 76 6.60 -0.54 -19.31
C GLN A 76 6.52 0.20 -17.96
N GLN A 77 5.34 0.73 -17.62
CA GLN A 77 5.09 1.45 -16.37
C GLN A 77 4.69 0.49 -15.24
N LEU A 78 4.04 -0.62 -15.55
CA LEU A 78 3.61 -1.60 -14.56
C LEU A 78 4.79 -2.34 -13.96
N ALA A 79 4.93 -2.29 -12.64
CA ALA A 79 5.94 -3.02 -11.88
C ALA A 79 5.26 -3.96 -10.87
N ARG A 80 5.64 -5.23 -10.84
CA ARG A 80 5.07 -6.19 -9.89
C ARG A 80 5.64 -5.99 -8.48
N PRO A 81 4.83 -5.79 -7.43
CA PRO A 81 5.30 -5.66 -6.05
C PRO A 81 5.53 -7.04 -5.40
N ASP A 82 6.40 -7.86 -6.00
CA ASP A 82 6.69 -9.21 -5.49
C ASP A 82 7.09 -9.18 -4.01
N HIS A 83 6.69 -10.20 -3.23
CA HIS A 83 7.04 -10.28 -1.82
C HIS A 83 8.57 -10.16 -1.61
N GLY A 84 8.98 -9.22 -0.76
CA GLY A 84 10.39 -8.93 -0.49
C GLY A 84 11.06 -8.00 -1.50
N ARG A 85 10.39 -7.60 -2.59
CA ARG A 85 10.86 -6.55 -3.50
C ARG A 85 11.11 -5.25 -2.73
N LYS A 86 12.13 -4.53 -3.16
CA LYS A 86 12.58 -3.28 -2.56
C LYS A 86 12.37 -2.12 -3.54
N ILE A 87 11.81 -1.03 -3.05
CA ILE A 87 11.62 0.22 -3.78
C ILE A 87 12.41 1.29 -3.03
N ARG A 88 13.36 1.93 -3.71
CA ARG A 88 14.24 2.92 -3.11
C ARG A 88 13.65 4.32 -3.24
N VAL A 89 13.68 5.07 -2.14
CA VAL A 89 13.23 6.47 -2.07
C VAL A 89 14.26 7.25 -1.28
N GLY A 90 15.17 7.94 -1.96
CA GLY A 90 16.32 8.57 -1.32
C GLY A 90 17.17 7.51 -0.62
N ARG A 91 17.25 7.62 0.72
CA ARG A 91 17.93 6.65 1.59
C ARG A 91 16.98 5.62 2.20
N LEU A 92 15.66 5.79 2.04
CA LEU A 92 14.67 4.82 2.51
C LEU A 92 14.57 3.64 1.55
N GLU A 93 14.21 2.49 2.11
CA GLU A 93 13.86 1.28 1.39
C GLU A 93 12.45 0.86 1.79
N ILE A 94 11.54 0.84 0.82
CA ILE A 94 10.19 0.32 0.98
C ILE A 94 10.21 -1.14 0.55
N ARG A 95 9.75 -2.03 1.43
CA ARG A 95 9.62 -3.46 1.17
C ARG A 95 8.17 -3.80 0.82
N CYS A 96 7.98 -4.43 -0.32
CA CYS A 96 6.70 -5.00 -0.73
C CYS A 96 6.41 -6.27 0.07
N LEU A 97 5.20 -6.40 0.59
CA LEU A 97 4.69 -7.61 1.22
C LEU A 97 3.44 -8.03 0.43
N ALA A 98 3.52 -9.10 -0.35
CA ALA A 98 2.32 -9.62 -1.03
C ALA A 98 1.30 -10.09 0.02
N THR A 99 0.08 -9.57 -0.05
CA THR A 99 -1.01 -9.85 0.88
C THR A 99 -2.32 -10.11 0.11
N PRO A 100 -2.36 -11.16 -0.74
CA PRO A 100 -3.58 -11.54 -1.43
C PRO A 100 -4.69 -11.86 -0.42
N GLY A 101 -5.92 -11.47 -0.71
CA GLY A 101 -7.03 -11.69 0.21
C GLY A 101 -8.21 -10.75 -0.01
N HIS A 102 -8.00 -9.46 0.25
CA HIS A 102 -8.99 -8.43 -0.10
C HIS A 102 -9.21 -8.41 -1.62
N THR A 103 -8.10 -8.33 -2.36
CA THR A 103 -7.99 -8.58 -3.79
C THR A 103 -6.94 -9.65 -4.07
N ILE A 104 -6.85 -10.13 -5.32
CA ILE A 104 -5.86 -11.17 -5.69
C ILE A 104 -4.45 -10.57 -5.75
N GLY A 105 -4.31 -9.35 -6.25
CA GLY A 105 -3.04 -8.64 -6.40
C GLY A 105 -2.63 -7.79 -5.19
N GLY A 106 -3.33 -7.91 -4.06
CA GLY A 106 -3.14 -7.09 -2.86
C GLY A 106 -1.70 -7.11 -2.32
N SER A 107 -1.21 -5.96 -1.87
CA SER A 107 0.11 -5.78 -1.30
C SER A 107 0.14 -4.72 -0.20
N CYS A 108 0.93 -4.98 0.85
CA CYS A 108 1.33 -3.97 1.83
C CYS A 108 2.72 -3.42 1.49
N TYR A 109 2.99 -2.19 1.94
CA TYR A 109 4.28 -1.53 1.75
C TYR A 109 4.87 -1.13 3.09
N ARG A 110 6.00 -1.74 3.47
CA ARG A 110 6.65 -1.50 4.76
C ARG A 110 7.89 -0.65 4.60
N VAL A 111 8.10 0.31 5.48
CA VAL A 111 9.29 1.17 5.52
C VAL A 111 9.79 1.31 6.95
N GLU A 112 11.11 1.26 7.11
CA GLU A 112 11.77 1.53 8.39
C GLU A 112 12.00 3.04 8.50
N MET A 113 11.34 3.69 9.45
CA MET A 113 11.52 5.13 9.72
C MET A 113 12.42 5.32 10.94
N PRO A 114 13.07 6.49 11.10
CA PRO A 114 13.91 6.77 12.28
C PRO A 114 13.20 6.63 13.64
N TRP A 115 11.88 6.69 13.63
CA TRP A 115 11.00 6.60 14.80
C TRP A 115 10.26 5.26 14.93
N GLY A 116 10.50 4.31 14.02
CA GLY A 116 9.92 2.97 14.08
C GLY A 116 9.48 2.43 12.71
N PRO A 117 9.12 1.13 12.64
CA PRO A 117 8.60 0.52 11.42
C PRO A 117 7.17 1.00 11.11
N VAL A 118 6.90 1.27 9.84
CA VAL A 118 5.57 1.66 9.34
C VAL A 118 5.17 0.71 8.22
N SER A 119 3.92 0.25 8.21
CA SER A 119 3.36 -0.55 7.12
C SER A 119 2.06 0.08 6.62
N PHE A 120 2.02 0.43 5.33
CA PHE A 120 0.80 0.79 4.63
C PHE A 120 0.09 -0.49 4.23
N VAL A 121 -1.02 -0.82 4.90
CA VAL A 121 -1.68 -2.12 4.78
C VAL A 121 -2.91 -2.13 3.88
N GLY A 122 -3.30 -0.96 3.37
CA GLY A 122 -4.49 -0.82 2.52
C GLY A 122 -5.70 -1.45 3.20
N ASP A 123 -6.39 -2.32 2.47
CA ASP A 123 -7.57 -3.05 2.94
C ASP A 123 -7.24 -4.47 3.40
N THR A 124 -5.96 -4.77 3.60
CA THR A 124 -5.52 -6.05 4.20
C THR A 124 -5.94 -6.11 5.67
N LEU A 125 -5.78 -5.01 6.41
CA LEU A 125 -6.12 -4.93 7.83
C LEU A 125 -6.64 -3.53 8.16
N PHE A 126 -7.66 -3.45 9.01
CA PHE A 126 -8.16 -2.22 9.61
C PHE A 126 -8.01 -2.29 11.14
N ALA A 127 -8.09 -1.15 11.83
CA ALA A 127 -8.13 -1.14 13.28
C ALA A 127 -9.31 -1.99 13.81
N GLY A 128 -9.03 -3.12 14.45
CA GLY A 128 -10.02 -4.07 14.96
C GLY A 128 -10.82 -4.82 13.89
N SER A 129 -10.38 -4.87 12.63
CA SER A 129 -11.07 -5.58 11.54
C SER A 129 -10.13 -5.93 10.37
N ILE A 130 -10.67 -6.48 9.29
CA ILE A 130 -9.97 -6.70 8.00
C ILE A 130 -10.89 -6.27 6.85
N GLY A 131 -10.32 -6.02 5.67
CA GLY A 131 -11.13 -5.76 4.47
C GLY A 131 -11.97 -6.95 4.05
N ARG A 132 -13.05 -6.67 3.31
CA ARG A 132 -13.88 -7.73 2.75
C ARG A 132 -13.15 -8.39 1.57
N SER A 133 -12.99 -9.70 1.58
CA SER A 133 -12.50 -10.43 0.41
C SER A 133 -13.45 -10.36 -0.77
N ASN A 134 -12.93 -9.96 -1.93
CA ASN A 134 -13.63 -9.97 -3.20
C ASN A 134 -12.70 -10.50 -4.31
N PRO A 135 -12.89 -11.75 -4.79
CA PRO A 135 -14.01 -12.66 -4.48
C PRO A 135 -14.03 -13.21 -3.05
N ALA A 136 -15.22 -13.57 -2.55
CA ALA A 136 -15.42 -14.06 -1.17
C ALA A 136 -14.60 -15.34 -0.85
N GLN A 137 -14.28 -16.14 -1.87
CA GLN A 137 -13.48 -17.35 -1.75
C GLN A 137 -12.04 -17.07 -1.28
N LEU A 138 -11.55 -15.83 -1.43
CA LEU A 138 -10.24 -15.42 -0.95
C LEU A 138 -10.15 -15.24 0.56
N TYR A 139 -11.26 -15.39 1.31
CA TYR A 139 -11.28 -15.14 2.75
C TYR A 139 -10.20 -15.94 3.52
N GLY A 140 -10.02 -17.22 3.21
CA GLY A 140 -8.97 -18.03 3.83
C GLY A 140 -7.56 -17.51 3.54
N THR A 141 -7.30 -17.13 2.30
CA THR A 141 -6.03 -16.50 1.88
C THR A 141 -5.84 -15.14 2.54
N HIS A 142 -6.92 -14.38 2.74
CA HIS A 142 -6.88 -13.09 3.41
C HIS A 142 -6.47 -13.22 4.87
N LEU A 143 -7.10 -14.14 5.61
CA LEU A 143 -6.70 -14.45 6.98
C LEU A 143 -5.25 -14.89 7.07
N GLU A 144 -4.80 -15.74 6.14
CA GLU A 144 -3.40 -16.16 6.09
C GLU A 144 -2.45 -14.97 5.85
N SER A 145 -2.78 -14.08 4.91
CA SER A 145 -2.00 -12.86 4.65
C SER A 145 -1.92 -11.96 5.88
N VAL A 146 -3.05 -11.71 6.54
CA VAL A 146 -3.09 -10.91 7.78
C VAL A 146 -2.21 -11.54 8.85
N GLN A 147 -2.41 -12.84 9.14
CA GLN A 147 -1.72 -13.53 10.22
C GLN A 147 -0.22 -13.70 9.96
N ARG A 148 0.19 -13.98 8.72
CA ARG A 148 1.59 -14.33 8.38
C ARG A 148 2.43 -13.16 7.91
N GLN A 149 1.83 -12.12 7.35
CA GLN A 149 2.56 -10.99 6.75
C GLN A 149 2.42 -9.70 7.55
N VAL A 150 1.26 -9.45 8.16
CA VAL A 150 0.98 -8.20 8.88
C VAL A 150 1.18 -8.37 10.39
N LEU A 151 0.59 -9.41 10.99
CA LEU A 151 0.66 -9.63 12.45
C LEU A 151 1.97 -10.27 12.93
N THR A 152 2.85 -10.68 12.00
CA THR A 152 4.23 -11.11 12.29
C THR A 152 5.25 -9.97 12.25
N LEU A 153 4.81 -8.76 11.88
CA LEU A 153 5.66 -7.56 11.91
C LEU A 153 6.04 -7.21 13.37
N PRO A 154 7.06 -6.35 13.58
CA PRO A 154 7.39 -5.88 14.91
C PRO A 154 6.16 -5.32 15.65
N THR A 155 6.02 -5.63 16.94
CA THR A 155 4.81 -5.27 17.72
C THR A 155 4.53 -3.77 17.76
N ASP A 156 5.57 -2.95 17.65
CA ASP A 156 5.52 -1.49 17.61
C ASP A 156 5.32 -0.92 16.19
N CYS A 157 5.18 -1.78 15.18
CA CYS A 157 4.95 -1.34 13.81
C CYS A 157 3.60 -0.61 13.69
N LEU A 158 3.66 0.64 13.24
CA LEU A 158 2.51 1.44 12.91
C LEU A 158 1.87 0.89 11.62
N LEU A 159 0.62 0.46 11.72
CA LEU A 159 -0.18 0.00 10.59
C LEU A 159 -1.06 1.15 10.13
N LEU A 160 -0.95 1.48 8.84
CA LEU A 160 -1.69 2.56 8.18
C LEU A 160 -2.64 1.95 7.15
N PRO A 161 -3.92 1.76 7.50
CA PRO A 161 -4.89 1.21 6.57
C PRO A 161 -5.28 2.19 5.46
N GLY A 162 -6.02 1.66 4.48
CA GLY A 162 -6.71 2.42 3.46
C GLY A 162 -7.85 3.27 4.01
N HIS A 163 -8.55 2.72 5.01
CA HIS A 163 -9.72 3.32 5.61
C HIS A 163 -9.70 3.22 7.14
N GLY A 164 -10.29 4.22 7.78
CA GLY A 164 -10.33 4.29 9.24
C GLY A 164 -9.01 4.76 9.86
N PRO A 165 -8.87 4.63 11.19
CA PRO A 165 -7.69 5.10 11.90
C PRO A 165 -6.50 4.16 11.73
N GLY A 166 -5.29 4.70 11.92
CA GLY A 166 -4.09 3.88 12.09
C GLY A 166 -4.12 3.09 13.41
N THR A 167 -3.35 2.00 13.45
CA THR A 167 -3.24 1.09 14.59
C THR A 167 -1.80 0.57 14.73
N THR A 168 -1.53 -0.37 15.65
CA THR A 168 -0.23 -1.04 15.75
C THR A 168 -0.39 -2.55 15.73
N VAL A 169 0.66 -3.29 15.37
CA VAL A 169 0.63 -4.75 15.43
C VAL A 169 0.26 -5.25 16.83
N ARG A 170 0.78 -4.62 17.89
CA ARG A 170 0.42 -4.93 19.28
C ARG A 170 -1.09 -4.81 19.53
N GLU A 171 -1.67 -3.66 19.16
CA GLU A 171 -3.10 -3.41 19.34
C GLU A 171 -3.95 -4.47 18.63
N GLU A 172 -3.58 -4.85 17.41
CA GLU A 172 -4.32 -5.85 16.64
C GLU A 172 -4.13 -7.27 17.16
N LEU A 173 -2.95 -7.62 17.70
CA LEU A 173 -2.74 -8.91 18.37
C LEU A 173 -3.57 -9.04 19.66
N GLU A 174 -3.81 -7.93 20.35
CA GLU A 174 -4.56 -7.90 21.62
C GLU A 174 -6.08 -7.86 21.40
N HIS A 175 -6.55 -7.16 20.36
CA HIS A 175 -7.96 -6.81 20.23
C HIS A 175 -8.63 -7.18 18.90
N ASN A 176 -7.89 -7.54 17.84
CA ASN A 176 -8.51 -7.85 16.54
C ASN A 176 -9.17 -9.24 16.55
N PRO A 177 -10.49 -9.36 16.33
CA PRO A 177 -11.20 -10.64 16.38
C PRO A 177 -10.82 -11.60 15.25
N PHE A 178 -10.11 -11.13 14.21
CA PHE A 178 -9.60 -11.95 13.11
C PHE A 178 -8.21 -12.54 13.43
N TYR A 179 -7.63 -12.19 14.58
CA TYR A 179 -6.49 -12.90 15.15
C TYR A 179 -6.99 -13.95 16.15
N THR A 180 -6.90 -15.22 15.77
CA THR A 180 -7.16 -16.36 16.65
C THR A 180 -5.84 -17.06 16.94
N GLN A 181 -5.46 -17.16 18.23
CA GLN A 181 -4.29 -17.91 18.68
C GLN A 181 -4.37 -19.41 18.35
#